data_AF-A0A8D0QAP9-F1
#
_entry.id   AF-A0A8D0QAP9-F1
#
_cell.length_a   1.000
_cell.length_b   1.000
_cell.length_c   1.000
_cell.angle_alpha   90.00
_cell.angle_beta   90.00
_cell.angle_gamma   90.00
#
_symmetry.space_group_name_H-M   'P 1'
#
loop_
_entity.id
_entity.type
_entity.pdbx_description
1 polymer ?
#
loop_
_entity_poly.entity_id
_entity_poly.type
_entity_poly.pdbx_seq_one_letter_code
_entity_poly.pdbx_strand_id
1 'polypeptide(L)'
;MGTLVGHLMAGMFFLFFSLYYSVLVSLALLRGQRFLIPPLPPREKRGHRWWQRVPKDGVVKVVFPLLGILPEFFYPPGVNRLTMVDWEDPRRPFVFKDNWQHVTMYAFFLLSGVVDIVSQACQARQNVKLERAAEALAFYMLALLMAMHGENKSTLEIRVHVLLVVPAFLVGLVLTIEVWVPDQPSLWVLKTWMGLVLSNWMLQLCVLMYAPPSGQPWRGENPEDLSFLIIFFCWHLPLGAALLAAVYGLCSLWHHCFASWRETLGAKYQPCPTGEGKEECEKLRAGAQLQDGGV
;
A
#
# COMPACT_ATOMS: atom_id res chain seq x y z
N MET A 1 -11.35 -24.31 3.81
CA MET A 1 -11.08 -23.33 2.74
C MET A 1 -11.76 -22.01 3.06
N GLY A 2 -11.07 -20.87 2.93
CA GLY A 2 -11.77 -19.60 2.73
C GLY A 2 -12.56 -19.61 1.43
N THR A 3 -13.51 -18.70 1.27
CA THR A 3 -14.30 -18.61 0.03
C THR A 3 -13.47 -17.98 -1.10
N LEU A 4 -13.81 -18.26 -2.37
CA LEU A 4 -13.26 -17.53 -3.54
C LEU A 4 -13.36 -16.02 -3.34
N VAL A 5 -14.54 -15.56 -2.89
CA VAL A 5 -14.82 -14.15 -2.64
C VAL A 5 -13.86 -13.57 -1.60
N GLY A 6 -13.59 -14.30 -0.51
CA GLY A 6 -12.63 -13.88 0.52
C GLY A 6 -11.19 -13.76 -0.02
N HIS A 7 -10.71 -14.77 -0.74
CA HIS A 7 -9.36 -14.74 -1.31
C HIS A 7 -9.20 -13.64 -2.38
N LEU A 8 -10.20 -13.48 -3.25
CA LEU A 8 -10.20 -12.46 -4.28
C LEU A 8 -10.22 -11.06 -3.67
N MET A 9 -11.06 -10.84 -2.64
CA MET A 9 -11.13 -9.57 -1.92
C MET A 9 -9.76 -9.22 -1.30
N ALA A 10 -9.13 -10.16 -0.60
CA ALA A 10 -7.82 -9.97 -0.01
C ALA A 10 -6.74 -9.68 -1.08
N GLY A 11 -6.70 -10.46 -2.17
CA GLY A 11 -5.77 -10.25 -3.28
C GLY A 11 -5.91 -8.89 -3.93
N MET A 12 -7.15 -8.46 -4.20
CA MET A 12 -7.44 -7.15 -4.78
C MET A 12 -7.02 -6.00 -3.86
N PHE A 13 -7.24 -6.12 -2.56
CA PHE A 13 -6.80 -5.11 -1.60
C PHE A 13 -5.28 -4.96 -1.56
N PHE A 14 -4.55 -6.07 -1.45
CA PHE A 14 -3.09 -6.03 -1.51
C PHE A 14 -2.59 -5.46 -2.84
N LEU A 15 -3.29 -5.74 -3.95
CA LEU A 15 -2.94 -5.20 -5.26
C LEU A 15 -3.14 -3.68 -5.32
N PHE A 16 -4.32 -3.17 -4.95
CA PHE A 16 -4.59 -1.72 -4.93
C PHE A 16 -3.63 -0.99 -4.01
N PHE A 17 -3.34 -1.56 -2.83
CA PHE A 17 -2.37 -1.00 -1.90
C PHE A 17 -0.97 -0.98 -2.50
N SER A 18 -0.51 -2.08 -3.11
CA SER A 18 0.82 -2.15 -3.73
C SER A 18 0.97 -1.22 -4.95
N LEU A 19 -0.09 -1.04 -5.75
CA LEU A 19 -0.13 -0.08 -6.84
C LEU A 19 -0.09 1.37 -6.33
N TYR A 20 -0.83 1.66 -5.26
CA TYR A 20 -0.77 2.97 -4.61
C TYR A 20 0.65 3.28 -4.11
N TYR A 21 1.30 2.33 -3.44
CA TYR A 21 2.70 2.49 -3.01
C TYR A 21 3.68 2.58 -4.19
N SER A 22 3.41 1.90 -5.31
CA SER A 22 4.20 2.05 -6.55
C SER A 22 4.20 3.48 -7.06
N VAL A 23 3.05 4.15 -7.04
CA VAL A 23 2.94 5.57 -7.41
C VAL A 23 3.69 6.45 -6.41
N LEU A 24 3.52 6.21 -5.10
CA LEU A 24 4.21 6.98 -4.07
C LEU A 24 5.73 6.87 -4.18
N VAL A 25 6.26 5.65 -4.31
CA VAL A 25 7.69 5.38 -4.48
C VAL A 25 8.21 6.06 -5.73
N SER A 26 7.49 5.95 -6.84
CA SER A 26 7.89 6.56 -8.11
C SER A 26 8.00 8.08 -8.00
N LEU A 27 7.00 8.73 -7.40
CA LEU A 27 7.02 10.19 -7.19
C LEU A 27 8.10 10.61 -6.18
N ALA A 28 8.33 9.82 -5.14
CA ALA A 28 9.36 10.09 -4.14
C ALA A 28 10.77 10.02 -4.77
N LEU A 29 11.02 9.01 -5.62
CA LEU A 29 12.26 8.86 -6.37
C LEU A 29 12.49 10.03 -7.33
N LEU A 30 11.48 10.39 -8.14
CA LEU A 30 11.57 11.50 -9.09
C LEU A 30 11.85 12.84 -8.42
N ARG A 31 11.35 13.03 -7.19
CA ARG A 31 11.52 14.26 -6.41
C ARG A 31 12.76 14.25 -5.51
N GLY A 32 13.53 13.16 -5.49
CA GLY A 32 14.68 13.00 -4.58
C GLY A 32 14.29 13.11 -3.10
N GLN A 33 13.10 12.61 -2.73
CA GLN A 33 12.63 12.69 -1.35
C GLN A 33 13.46 11.81 -0.43
N ARG A 34 13.79 12.33 0.75
CA ARG A 34 14.49 11.58 1.80
C ARG A 34 13.60 10.58 2.54
N PHE A 35 12.30 10.83 2.57
CA PHE A 35 11.30 9.97 3.20
C PHE A 35 10.17 9.70 2.21
N LEU A 36 9.69 8.45 2.12
CA LEU A 36 8.58 8.07 1.26
C LEU A 36 7.27 8.82 1.61
N ILE A 37 6.96 8.89 2.90
CA ILE A 37 5.87 9.69 3.44
C ILE A 37 6.45 10.55 4.55
N PRO A 38 6.45 11.89 4.43
CA PRO A 38 6.96 12.77 5.47
C PRO A 38 6.23 12.55 6.80
N PRO A 39 6.96 12.52 7.94
CA PRO A 39 6.33 12.37 9.24
C PRO A 39 5.41 13.55 9.54
N LEU A 40 4.33 13.27 10.26
CA LEU A 40 3.35 14.29 10.60
C LEU A 40 3.94 15.32 11.58
N PRO A 41 3.53 16.60 11.50
CA PRO A 41 3.93 17.59 12.48
C PRO A 41 3.40 17.21 13.88
N PRO A 42 4.04 17.71 14.96
CA PRO A 42 3.57 17.51 16.32
C PRO A 42 2.09 17.87 16.46
N ARG A 43 1.38 17.16 17.34
CA ARG A 43 -0.08 17.27 17.47
C ARG A 43 -0.56 18.70 17.70
N GLU A 44 0.19 19.49 18.48
CA GLU A 44 -0.10 20.90 18.78
C GLU A 44 -0.10 21.80 17.54
N LYS A 45 0.68 21.44 16.51
CA LYS A 45 0.79 22.16 15.24
C LYS A 45 -0.18 21.62 14.18
N ARG A 46 -0.96 20.58 14.49
CA ARG A 46 -1.95 19.99 13.57
C ARG A 46 -3.28 20.73 13.70
N GLY A 47 -3.94 20.99 12.57
CA GLY A 47 -5.24 21.68 12.51
C GLY A 47 -6.29 21.12 13.48
N HIS A 48 -7.21 21.99 13.90
CA HIS A 48 -8.23 21.68 14.92
C HIS A 48 -9.35 20.75 14.44
N ARG A 49 -9.49 20.52 13.13
CA ARG A 49 -10.58 19.69 12.59
C ARG A 49 -10.31 18.21 12.86
N TRP A 50 -11.27 17.48 13.44
CA TRP A 50 -11.14 16.04 13.72
C TRP A 50 -10.77 15.24 12.47
N TRP A 51 -11.25 15.64 11.28
CA TRP A 51 -11.11 14.84 10.06
C TRP A 51 -9.71 14.98 9.46
N GLN A 52 -9.00 16.05 9.83
CA GLN A 52 -7.58 16.23 9.53
C GLN A 52 -6.68 15.46 10.52
N ARG A 53 -7.24 14.94 11.62
CA ARG A 53 -6.51 14.19 12.64
C ARG A 53 -6.60 12.68 12.45
N VAL A 54 -7.63 12.19 11.74
CA VAL A 54 -7.82 10.78 11.46
C VAL A 54 -6.82 10.31 10.38
N PRO A 55 -5.95 9.34 10.68
CA PRO A 55 -4.97 8.87 9.71
C PRO A 55 -5.62 7.90 8.74
N LYS A 56 -5.65 8.28 7.45
CA LYS A 56 -6.35 7.54 6.40
C LYS A 56 -5.83 6.11 6.26
N ASP A 57 -4.52 5.93 6.24
CA ASP A 57 -3.89 4.62 6.10
C ASP A 57 -4.24 3.69 7.26
N GLY A 58 -4.22 4.21 8.49
CA GLY A 58 -4.63 3.46 9.70
C GLY A 58 -6.10 3.06 9.65
N VAL A 59 -6.99 3.94 9.20
CA VAL A 59 -8.42 3.61 9.02
C VAL A 59 -8.61 2.51 7.98
N VAL A 60 -7.92 2.59 6.83
CA VAL A 60 -8.00 1.56 5.80
C VAL A 60 -7.53 0.21 6.35
N LYS A 61 -6.43 0.19 7.11
CA LYS A 61 -5.91 -1.01 7.79
C LYS A 61 -6.79 -1.55 8.91
N VAL A 62 -7.77 -0.79 9.42
CA VAL A 62 -8.77 -1.30 10.37
C VAL A 62 -10.02 -1.80 9.65
N VAL A 63 -10.57 -0.99 8.74
CA VAL A 63 -11.82 -1.30 8.03
C VAL A 63 -11.68 -2.55 7.18
N PHE A 64 -10.59 -2.69 6.43
CA PHE A 64 -10.45 -3.81 5.51
C PHE A 64 -10.32 -5.17 6.22
N PRO A 65 -9.47 -5.34 7.24
CA PRO A 65 -9.46 -6.58 8.02
C PRO A 65 -10.78 -6.86 8.74
N LEU A 66 -11.51 -5.85 9.21
CA LEU A 66 -12.85 -6.05 9.76
C LEU A 66 -13.82 -6.63 8.73
N LEU A 67 -13.77 -6.13 7.48
CA LEU A 67 -14.53 -6.69 6.36
C LEU A 67 -14.09 -8.12 5.99
N GLY A 68 -12.90 -8.57 6.38
CA GLY A 68 -12.48 -9.97 6.29
C GLY A 68 -12.95 -10.83 7.47
N ILE A 69 -12.85 -10.31 8.70
CA ILE A 69 -13.22 -11.03 9.93
C ILE A 69 -14.73 -11.30 10.01
N LEU A 70 -15.56 -10.30 9.69
CA LEU A 70 -17.02 -10.44 9.85
C LEU A 70 -17.59 -11.56 8.95
N PRO A 71 -17.28 -11.64 7.65
CA PRO A 71 -17.75 -12.75 6.82
C PRO A 71 -17.16 -14.10 7.23
N GLU A 72 -15.92 -14.16 7.72
CA GLU A 72 -15.33 -15.42 8.18
C GLU A 72 -16.12 -16.03 9.35
N PHE A 73 -16.71 -15.21 10.22
CA PHE A 73 -17.54 -15.69 11.33
C PHE A 73 -19.01 -15.89 10.98
N PHE A 74 -19.57 -15.02 10.13
CA PHE A 74 -21.03 -14.88 9.99
C PHE A 74 -21.56 -15.12 8.56
N TYR A 75 -20.72 -15.47 7.59
CA TYR A 75 -21.16 -15.77 6.22
C TYR A 75 -21.10 -17.28 5.89
N PRO A 76 -22.17 -17.87 5.33
CA PRO A 76 -23.46 -17.24 4.97
C PRO A 76 -24.30 -16.85 6.20
N PRO A 77 -25.24 -15.90 6.05
CA PRO A 77 -26.07 -15.43 7.17
C PRO A 77 -26.77 -16.58 7.90
N GLY A 78 -26.74 -16.55 9.24
CA GLY A 78 -27.30 -17.60 10.11
C GLY A 78 -26.26 -18.62 10.61
N VAL A 79 -25.04 -18.59 10.08
CA VAL A 79 -23.93 -19.39 10.61
C VAL A 79 -23.18 -18.60 11.68
N ASN A 80 -22.78 -19.27 12.76
CA ASN A 80 -21.89 -18.70 13.78
C ASN A 80 -20.65 -19.60 13.95
N ARG A 81 -19.49 -19.12 13.48
CA ARG A 81 -18.20 -19.83 13.60
C ARG A 81 -17.31 -19.28 14.72
N LEU A 82 -17.88 -18.56 15.70
CA LEU A 82 -17.14 -18.03 16.86
C LEU A 82 -16.77 -19.11 17.89
N THR A 83 -17.38 -20.29 17.81
CA THR A 83 -17.02 -21.39 18.71
C THR A 83 -15.65 -21.94 18.31
N MET A 84 -14.70 -21.97 19.25
CA MET A 84 -13.37 -22.52 19.01
C MET A 84 -13.28 -24.01 19.38
N VAL A 85 -13.99 -24.40 20.43
CA VAL A 85 -14.04 -25.77 20.95
C VAL A 85 -15.49 -26.23 20.91
N ASP A 86 -15.74 -27.39 20.32
CA ASP A 86 -17.05 -28.02 20.40
C ASP A 86 -17.24 -28.57 21.82
N TRP A 87 -18.04 -27.87 22.62
CA TRP A 87 -18.32 -28.26 24.00
C TRP A 87 -19.38 -29.37 24.11
N GLU A 88 -20.09 -29.67 23.02
CA GLU A 88 -21.14 -30.70 22.98
C GLU A 88 -20.54 -32.09 22.71
N ASP A 89 -19.46 -32.16 21.93
CA ASP A 89 -18.69 -33.40 21.72
C ASP A 89 -17.87 -33.75 22.98
N PRO A 90 -18.00 -34.98 23.54
CA PRO A 90 -17.17 -35.45 24.65
C PRO A 90 -15.65 -35.33 24.44
N ARG A 91 -15.19 -35.39 23.19
CA ARG A 91 -13.77 -35.27 22.80
C ARG A 91 -13.28 -33.82 22.78
N ARG A 92 -14.19 -32.84 22.81
CA ARG A 92 -13.91 -31.40 22.78
C ARG A 92 -12.92 -30.98 21.68
N PRO A 93 -13.17 -31.35 20.41
CA PRO A 93 -12.28 -31.00 19.31
C PRO A 93 -12.28 -29.49 19.06
N PHE A 94 -11.16 -28.99 18.54
CA PHE A 94 -11.10 -27.65 17.96
C PHE A 94 -11.82 -27.63 16.61
N VAL A 95 -12.72 -26.67 16.41
CA VAL A 95 -13.54 -26.53 15.20
C VAL A 95 -13.21 -25.24 14.45
N PHE A 96 -13.60 -25.17 13.18
CA PHE A 96 -13.40 -24.00 12.31
C PHE A 96 -11.95 -23.49 12.21
N LYS A 97 -10.98 -24.41 12.23
CA LYS A 97 -9.54 -24.09 12.18
C LYS A 97 -9.17 -23.07 11.09
N ASP A 98 -9.65 -23.26 9.87
CA ASP A 98 -9.35 -22.36 8.73
C ASP A 98 -9.87 -20.94 8.97
N ASN A 99 -11.11 -20.80 9.46
CA ASN A 99 -11.70 -19.50 9.79
C ASN A 99 -10.88 -18.81 10.89
N TRP A 100 -10.48 -19.54 11.93
CA TRP A 100 -9.63 -19.01 13.01
C TRP A 100 -8.24 -18.60 12.52
N GLN A 101 -7.64 -19.33 11.57
CA GLN A 101 -6.38 -18.92 10.94
C GLN A 101 -6.55 -17.61 10.18
N HIS A 102 -7.60 -17.46 9.37
CA HIS A 102 -7.88 -16.23 8.62
C HIS A 102 -8.18 -15.05 9.55
N VAL A 103 -9.02 -15.25 10.57
CA VAL A 103 -9.33 -14.22 11.56
C VAL A 103 -8.06 -13.78 12.29
N THR A 104 -7.18 -14.72 12.67
CA THR A 104 -5.90 -14.40 13.31
C THR A 104 -5.03 -13.55 12.39
N MET A 105 -4.91 -13.95 11.11
CA MET A 105 -4.18 -13.18 10.09
C MET A 105 -4.73 -11.74 9.99
N TYR A 106 -6.04 -11.58 9.80
CA TYR A 106 -6.68 -10.26 9.72
C TYR A 106 -6.53 -9.45 11.01
N ALA A 107 -6.59 -10.08 12.18
CA ALA A 107 -6.44 -9.41 13.46
C ALA A 107 -5.08 -8.73 13.64
N PHE A 108 -3.99 -9.32 13.11
CA PHE A 108 -2.68 -8.66 13.14
C PHE A 108 -2.60 -7.43 12.20
N PHE A 109 -3.22 -7.49 11.03
CA PHE A 109 -3.35 -6.31 10.17
C PHE A 109 -4.24 -5.22 10.79
N LEU A 110 -5.32 -5.62 11.46
CA LEU A 110 -6.18 -4.72 12.23
C LEU A 110 -5.39 -4.04 13.35
N LEU A 111 -4.61 -4.81 14.10
CA LEU A 111 -3.74 -4.30 15.16
C LEU A 111 -2.74 -3.28 14.60
N SER A 112 -2.13 -3.55 13.45
CA SER A 112 -1.26 -2.57 12.77
C SER A 112 -2.00 -1.26 12.47
N GLY A 113 -3.24 -1.33 11.97
CA GLY A 113 -4.07 -0.14 11.74
C GLY A 113 -4.43 0.63 13.02
N VAL A 114 -4.72 -0.09 14.11
CA VAL A 114 -4.96 0.52 15.44
C VAL A 114 -3.70 1.22 15.94
N VAL A 115 -2.53 0.60 15.79
CA VAL A 115 -1.24 1.22 16.15
C VAL A 115 -1.00 2.50 15.34
N ASP A 116 -1.27 2.49 14.03
CA ASP A 116 -1.19 3.69 13.17
C ASP A 116 -2.12 4.81 13.68
N ILE A 117 -3.37 4.46 14.05
CA ILE A 117 -4.33 5.43 14.61
C ILE A 117 -3.87 6.00 15.94
N VAL A 118 -3.46 5.15 16.88
CA VAL A 118 -3.02 5.58 18.22
C VAL A 118 -1.76 6.45 18.12
N SER A 119 -0.79 6.03 17.30
CA SER A 119 0.45 6.77 17.07
C SER A 119 0.19 8.16 16.47
N GLN A 120 -0.69 8.26 15.47
CA GLN A 120 -0.88 9.51 14.74
C GLN A 120 -1.94 10.44 15.34
N ALA A 121 -2.94 9.92 16.05
CA ALA A 121 -4.07 10.70 16.58
C ALA A 121 -4.04 10.88 18.10
N CYS A 122 -3.56 9.88 18.85
CA CYS A 122 -3.59 9.91 20.32
C CYS A 122 -2.28 10.44 20.92
N GLN A 123 -1.13 10.05 20.37
CA GLN A 123 0.18 10.47 20.89
C GLN A 123 0.52 11.94 20.54
N ALA A 124 1.31 12.59 21.40
CA ALA A 124 1.77 13.96 21.18
C ALA A 124 2.68 14.08 19.95
N ARG A 125 3.47 13.03 19.70
CA ARG A 125 4.34 12.87 18.54
C ARG A 125 4.14 11.49 17.94
N GLN A 126 4.07 11.44 16.60
CA GLN A 126 3.99 10.19 15.85
C GLN A 126 5.20 9.29 16.14
N ASN A 127 4.94 8.01 16.42
CA ASN A 127 5.95 6.99 16.59
C ASN A 127 6.03 6.09 15.35
N VAL A 128 6.70 6.58 14.31
CA VAL A 128 6.87 5.86 13.03
C VAL A 128 7.54 4.49 13.21
N LYS A 129 8.44 4.35 14.19
CA LYS A 129 9.12 3.07 14.47
C LYS A 129 8.13 2.00 14.93
N LEU A 130 7.21 2.38 15.82
CA LEU A 130 6.16 1.49 16.31
C LEU A 130 5.19 1.09 15.20
N GLU A 131 4.80 2.05 14.34
CA GLU A 131 3.95 1.80 13.17
C GLU A 131 4.59 0.74 12.24
N ARG A 132 5.88 0.93 11.89
CA ARG A 132 6.63 -0.01 11.04
C ARG A 132 6.81 -1.37 11.69
N ALA A 133 7.08 -1.42 13.00
CA ALA A 133 7.22 -2.68 13.73
C ALA A 133 5.91 -3.46 13.79
N ALA A 134 4.77 -2.79 14.01
CA ALA A 134 3.46 -3.42 14.01
C ALA A 134 3.06 -3.95 12.62
N GLU A 135 3.39 -3.21 11.56
CA GLU A 135 3.19 -3.66 10.18
C GLU A 135 4.08 -4.86 9.85
N ALA A 136 5.36 -4.84 10.25
CA ALA A 136 6.28 -5.97 10.09
C ALA A 136 5.75 -7.23 10.79
N LEU A 137 5.26 -7.09 12.03
CA LEU A 137 4.65 -8.18 12.78
C LEU A 137 3.46 -8.80 12.03
N ALA A 138 2.60 -7.98 11.41
CA ALA A 138 1.49 -8.48 10.62
C ALA A 138 1.96 -9.34 9.43
N PHE A 139 3.02 -8.91 8.73
CA PHE A 139 3.60 -9.70 7.63
C PHE A 139 4.33 -10.96 8.11
N TYR A 140 4.98 -10.94 9.27
CA TYR A 140 5.57 -12.16 9.85
C TYR A 140 4.49 -13.16 10.27
N MET A 141 3.38 -12.70 10.85
CA MET A 141 2.26 -13.58 11.19
C MET A 141 1.56 -14.11 9.94
N LEU A 142 1.43 -13.30 8.88
CA LEU A 142 0.98 -13.77 7.58
C LEU A 142 1.89 -14.90 7.06
N ALA A 143 3.20 -14.68 7.02
CA ALA A 143 4.17 -15.67 6.56
C ALA A 143 4.11 -16.97 7.39
N LEU A 144 4.05 -16.86 8.72
CA LEU A 144 3.92 -18.02 9.61
C LEU A 144 2.63 -18.80 9.35
N LEU A 145 1.49 -18.10 9.26
CA LEU A 145 0.20 -18.74 9.03
C LEU A 145 0.13 -19.42 7.66
N MET A 146 0.69 -18.80 6.61
CA MET A 146 0.78 -19.41 5.28
C MET A 146 1.68 -20.64 5.26
N ALA A 147 2.82 -20.61 5.98
CA ALA A 147 3.72 -21.76 6.10
C ALA A 147 3.08 -22.95 6.82
N MET A 148 2.22 -22.67 7.81
CA MET A 148 1.52 -23.68 8.62
C MET A 148 0.12 -24.00 8.11
N HIS A 149 -0.25 -23.52 6.91
CA HIS A 149 -1.55 -23.76 6.28
C HIS A 149 -1.59 -25.14 5.59
N GLY A 150 -1.37 -26.22 6.34
CA GLY A 150 -1.09 -27.55 5.77
C GLY A 150 -2.13 -28.65 6.02
N GLU A 151 -2.74 -28.72 7.20
CA GLU A 151 -3.56 -29.89 7.57
C GLU A 151 -4.85 -29.98 6.76
N ASN A 152 -5.14 -31.19 6.26
CA ASN A 152 -6.34 -31.55 5.48
C ASN A 152 -6.52 -30.80 4.14
N LYS A 153 -5.42 -30.30 3.57
CA LYS A 153 -5.41 -29.57 2.28
C LYS A 153 -4.79 -30.38 1.17
N SER A 154 -5.21 -30.11 -0.07
CA SER A 154 -4.60 -30.74 -1.26
C SER A 154 -3.14 -30.30 -1.41
N THR A 155 -2.31 -31.14 -2.02
CA THR A 155 -0.88 -30.84 -2.26
C THR A 155 -0.70 -29.52 -3.04
N LEU A 156 -1.58 -29.26 -4.01
CA LEU A 156 -1.61 -28.01 -4.77
C LEU A 156 -1.82 -26.81 -3.85
N GLU A 157 -2.82 -26.90 -2.99
CA GLU A 157 -3.20 -25.80 -2.11
C GLU A 157 -2.10 -25.45 -1.12
N ILE A 158 -1.45 -26.46 -0.54
CA ILE A 158 -0.32 -26.23 0.36
C ILE A 158 0.78 -25.47 -0.38
N ARG A 159 1.12 -25.88 -1.61
CA ARG A 159 2.19 -25.26 -2.40
C ARG A 159 1.87 -23.82 -2.77
N VAL A 160 0.63 -23.49 -3.19
CA VAL A 160 0.27 -22.11 -3.53
C VAL A 160 0.37 -21.17 -2.32
N HIS A 161 -0.02 -21.65 -1.12
CA HIS A 161 0.09 -20.86 0.12
C HIS A 161 1.54 -20.72 0.59
N VAL A 162 2.33 -21.79 0.55
CA VAL A 162 3.76 -21.73 0.93
C VAL A 162 4.53 -20.74 0.05
N LEU A 163 4.17 -20.60 -1.23
CA LEU A 163 4.79 -19.61 -2.12
C LEU A 163 4.50 -18.15 -1.71
N LEU A 164 3.42 -17.87 -0.96
CA LEU A 164 3.15 -16.54 -0.38
C LEU A 164 4.11 -16.18 0.76
N VAL A 165 4.75 -17.17 1.39
CA VAL A 165 5.67 -16.97 2.51
C VAL A 165 6.86 -16.11 2.09
N VAL A 166 7.41 -16.35 0.90
CA VAL A 166 8.60 -15.65 0.39
C VAL A 166 8.37 -14.13 0.30
N PRO A 167 7.39 -13.63 -0.47
CA PRO A 167 7.17 -12.19 -0.57
C PRO A 167 6.66 -11.59 0.75
N ALA A 168 5.81 -12.29 1.52
CA ALA A 168 5.35 -11.80 2.82
C ALA A 168 6.51 -11.61 3.82
N PHE A 169 7.40 -12.59 3.92
CA PHE A 169 8.57 -12.53 4.78
C PHE A 169 9.52 -11.41 4.36
N LEU A 170 9.78 -11.25 3.05
CA LEU A 170 10.62 -10.17 2.55
C LEU A 170 10.04 -8.78 2.82
N VAL A 171 8.72 -8.60 2.69
CA VAL A 171 8.06 -7.35 3.10
C VAL A 171 8.25 -7.08 4.60
N GLY A 172 8.03 -8.10 5.45
CA GLY A 172 8.25 -7.99 6.89
C GLY A 172 9.71 -7.67 7.25
N LEU A 173 10.66 -8.28 6.55
CA LEU A 173 12.09 -8.02 6.71
C LEU A 173 12.44 -6.57 6.35
N VAL A 174 11.96 -6.08 5.20
CA VAL A 174 12.19 -4.69 4.79
C VAL A 174 11.59 -3.71 5.79
N LEU A 175 10.36 -3.94 6.27
CA LEU A 175 9.73 -3.10 7.29
C LEU A 175 10.54 -3.09 8.60
N THR A 176 11.11 -4.23 9.00
CA THR A 176 12.00 -4.32 10.17
C THR A 176 13.28 -3.52 9.96
N ILE A 177 13.87 -3.56 8.77
CA ILE A 177 15.05 -2.75 8.45
C ILE A 177 14.69 -1.25 8.47
N GLU A 178 13.53 -0.86 7.94
CA GLU A 178 13.04 0.52 7.93
C GLU A 178 12.88 1.13 9.34
N VAL A 179 12.69 0.32 10.39
CA VAL A 179 12.68 0.80 11.79
C VAL A 179 14.00 1.48 12.17
N TRP A 180 15.10 0.97 11.63
CA TRP A 180 16.47 1.43 11.93
C TRP A 180 17.01 2.36 10.85
N VAL A 181 16.72 2.07 9.58
CA VAL A 181 17.25 2.78 8.41
C VAL A 181 16.13 3.16 7.43
N PRO A 182 15.26 4.14 7.77
CA PRO A 182 14.10 4.51 6.95
C PRO A 182 14.45 5.25 5.64
N ASP A 183 15.64 5.85 5.57
CA ASP A 183 16.06 6.79 4.51
C ASP A 183 16.71 6.10 3.29
N GLN A 184 16.28 4.88 2.95
CA GLN A 184 16.89 4.08 1.88
C GLN A 184 15.88 3.81 0.76
N PRO A 185 15.99 4.48 -0.40
CA PRO A 185 15.04 4.30 -1.50
C PRO A 185 14.98 2.87 -2.05
N SER A 186 16.09 2.12 -1.98
CA SER A 186 16.16 0.71 -2.38
C SER A 186 15.21 -0.18 -1.56
N LEU A 187 15.04 0.11 -0.26
CA LEU A 187 14.09 -0.59 0.60
C LEU A 187 12.65 -0.32 0.16
N TRP A 188 12.31 0.92 -0.18
CA TRP A 188 10.95 1.26 -0.63
C TRP A 188 10.60 0.55 -1.94
N VAL A 189 11.56 0.48 -2.87
CA VAL A 189 11.42 -0.25 -4.14
C VAL A 189 11.23 -1.74 -3.87
N LEU A 190 12.09 -2.35 -3.04
CA LEU A 190 12.01 -3.77 -2.73
C LEU A 190 10.70 -4.14 -2.04
N LYS A 191 10.28 -3.35 -1.03
CA LYS A 191 9.00 -3.55 -0.32
C LYS A 191 7.81 -3.52 -1.28
N THR A 192 7.78 -2.50 -2.15
CA THR A 192 6.69 -2.33 -3.11
C THR A 192 6.69 -3.43 -4.15
N TRP A 193 7.87 -3.82 -4.66
CA TRP A 193 8.01 -4.93 -5.59
C TRP A 193 7.51 -6.25 -4.98
N MET A 194 7.93 -6.57 -3.75
CA MET A 194 7.45 -7.79 -3.07
C MET A 194 5.95 -7.73 -2.75
N GLY A 195 5.39 -6.56 -2.45
CA GLY A 195 3.94 -6.36 -2.33
C GLY A 195 3.18 -6.64 -3.64
N LEU A 196 3.71 -6.19 -4.78
CA LEU A 196 3.15 -6.50 -6.09
C LEU A 196 3.22 -8.01 -6.39
N VAL A 197 4.33 -8.67 -6.06
CA VAL A 197 4.47 -10.13 -6.22
C VAL A 197 3.47 -10.87 -5.34
N LEU A 198 3.36 -10.50 -4.06
CA LEU A 198 2.41 -11.08 -3.10
C LEU A 198 0.97 -10.98 -3.63
N SER A 199 0.55 -9.77 -3.99
CA SER A 199 -0.82 -9.50 -4.44
C SER A 199 -1.17 -10.20 -5.75
N ASN A 200 -0.27 -10.17 -6.73
CA ASN A 200 -0.49 -10.82 -8.01
C ASN A 200 -0.53 -12.34 -7.89
N TRP A 201 0.32 -12.92 -7.04
CA TRP A 201 0.26 -14.35 -6.75
C TRP A 201 -1.03 -14.75 -6.03
N MET A 202 -1.54 -13.93 -5.10
CA MET A 202 -2.86 -14.17 -4.48
C MET A 202 -4.00 -14.19 -5.51
N LEU A 203 -3.95 -13.32 -6.52
CA LEU A 203 -4.94 -13.34 -7.60
C LEU A 203 -4.80 -14.60 -8.48
N GLN A 204 -3.56 -14.99 -8.79
CA GLN A 204 -3.29 -16.23 -9.52
C GLN A 204 -3.78 -17.47 -8.76
N LEU A 205 -3.65 -17.49 -7.43
CA LEU A 205 -4.21 -18.54 -6.57
C LEU A 205 -5.73 -18.64 -6.75
N CYS A 206 -6.44 -17.50 -6.79
CA CYS A 206 -7.89 -17.50 -7.01
C CYS A 206 -8.27 -18.14 -8.35
N VAL A 207 -7.51 -17.81 -9.40
CA VAL A 207 -7.70 -18.39 -10.74
C VAL A 207 -7.42 -19.89 -10.73
N LEU A 208 -6.30 -20.32 -10.16
CA LEU A 208 -5.90 -21.74 -10.10
C LEU A 208 -6.89 -22.60 -9.31
N MET A 209 -7.37 -22.11 -8.16
CA MET A 209 -8.16 -22.90 -7.22
C MET A 209 -9.65 -22.90 -7.53
N TYR A 210 -10.19 -21.84 -8.12
CA TYR A 210 -11.65 -21.68 -8.23
C TYR A 210 -12.17 -21.43 -9.64
N ALA A 211 -11.36 -20.86 -10.54
CA ALA A 211 -11.81 -20.48 -11.88
C ALA A 211 -10.68 -20.65 -12.92
N PRO A 212 -10.20 -21.89 -13.15
CA PRO A 212 -9.15 -22.12 -14.14
C PRO A 212 -9.68 -21.74 -15.54
N PRO A 213 -8.91 -20.99 -16.36
CA PRO A 213 -9.36 -20.55 -17.69
C PRO A 213 -9.74 -21.68 -18.65
N SER A 214 -9.18 -22.87 -18.43
CA SER A 214 -9.49 -24.09 -19.19
C SER A 214 -10.82 -24.74 -18.80
N GLY A 215 -11.45 -24.29 -17.71
CA GLY A 215 -12.63 -24.94 -17.11
C GLY A 215 -12.34 -26.30 -16.46
N GLN A 216 -11.10 -26.78 -16.50
CA GLN A 216 -10.67 -28.04 -15.92
C GLN A 216 -9.86 -27.79 -14.64
N PRO A 217 -10.15 -28.51 -13.54
CA PRO A 217 -9.40 -28.33 -12.29
C PRO A 217 -7.92 -28.71 -12.49
N TRP A 218 -7.04 -27.97 -11.82
CA TRP A 218 -5.62 -28.26 -11.84
C TRP A 218 -5.34 -29.62 -11.18
N ARG A 219 -4.52 -30.47 -11.80
CA ARG A 219 -4.22 -31.81 -11.27
C ARG A 219 -3.18 -31.70 -10.16
N GLY A 220 -3.67 -31.47 -8.94
CA GLY A 220 -2.84 -31.21 -7.77
C GLY A 220 -1.96 -32.36 -7.29
N GLU A 221 -2.09 -33.56 -7.87
CA GLU A 221 -1.30 -34.76 -7.53
C GLU A 221 -0.23 -35.11 -8.58
N ASN A 222 -0.21 -34.43 -9.73
CA ASN A 222 0.83 -34.66 -10.74
C ASN A 222 2.10 -33.88 -10.34
N PRO A 223 3.23 -34.55 -10.06
CA PRO A 223 4.48 -33.86 -9.69
C PRO A 223 4.97 -32.89 -10.77
N GLU A 224 4.72 -33.16 -12.05
CA GLU A 224 5.08 -32.26 -13.15
C GLU A 224 4.27 -30.97 -13.08
N ASP A 225 2.95 -31.05 -12.97
CA ASP A 225 2.07 -29.89 -12.85
C ASP A 225 2.42 -29.05 -11.60
N LEU A 226 2.79 -29.71 -10.50
CA LEU A 226 3.25 -29.02 -9.29
C LEU A 226 4.61 -28.33 -9.45
N SER A 227 5.47 -28.79 -10.36
CA SER A 227 6.75 -28.13 -10.66
C SER A 227 6.54 -26.85 -11.47
N PHE A 228 5.57 -26.84 -12.38
CA PHE A 228 5.18 -25.65 -13.15
C PHE A 228 4.63 -24.54 -12.27
N LEU A 229 4.03 -24.86 -11.12
CA LEU A 229 3.55 -23.87 -10.18
C LEU A 229 4.68 -22.93 -9.68
N ILE A 230 5.85 -23.49 -9.40
CA ILE A 230 7.03 -22.71 -8.98
C ILE A 230 7.52 -21.87 -10.16
N ILE A 231 7.51 -22.41 -11.38
CA ILE A 231 7.89 -21.67 -12.59
C ILE A 231 6.97 -20.45 -12.77
N PHE A 232 5.65 -20.64 -12.65
CA PHE A 232 4.69 -19.54 -12.74
C PHE A 232 4.91 -18.50 -11.66
N PHE A 233 5.11 -18.93 -10.41
CA PHE A 233 5.47 -18.01 -9.33
C PHE A 233 6.73 -17.20 -9.67
N CYS A 234 7.77 -17.83 -10.22
CA CYS A 234 8.98 -17.15 -10.67
C CYS A 234 8.70 -16.12 -11.78
N TRP A 235 7.69 -16.31 -12.64
CA TRP A 235 7.27 -15.30 -13.62
C TRP A 235 6.57 -14.10 -13.00
N HIS A 236 5.94 -14.25 -11.83
CA HIS A 236 5.36 -13.12 -11.12
C HIS A 236 6.43 -12.16 -10.57
N LEU A 237 7.68 -12.60 -10.36
CA LEU A 237 8.81 -11.75 -9.96
C LEU A 237 9.12 -10.66 -11.02
N PRO A 238 9.50 -11.00 -12.27
CA PRO A 238 9.73 -9.99 -13.30
C PRO A 238 8.43 -9.25 -13.68
N LEU A 239 7.25 -9.88 -13.59
CA LEU A 239 5.98 -9.18 -13.81
C LEU A 239 5.77 -8.06 -12.77
N GLY A 240 6.02 -8.33 -11.48
CA GLY A 240 5.96 -7.30 -10.43
C GLY A 240 6.96 -6.16 -10.68
N ALA A 241 8.18 -6.49 -11.14
CA ALA A 241 9.18 -5.48 -11.47
C ALA A 241 8.77 -4.64 -12.69
N ALA A 242 8.22 -5.28 -13.72
CA ALA A 242 7.71 -4.63 -14.92
C ALA A 242 6.53 -3.69 -14.60
N LEU A 243 5.60 -4.11 -13.73
CA LEU A 243 4.51 -3.26 -13.25
C LEU A 243 5.03 -2.02 -12.52
N LEU A 244 6.00 -2.20 -11.61
CA LEU A 244 6.62 -1.08 -10.90
C LEU A 244 7.34 -0.12 -11.87
N ALA A 245 8.09 -0.66 -12.84
CA ALA A 245 8.78 0.14 -13.86
C ALA A 245 7.79 0.88 -14.78
N ALA A 246 6.67 0.25 -15.14
CA ALA A 246 5.61 0.89 -15.92
C ALA A 246 4.97 2.06 -15.15
N VAL A 247 4.65 1.86 -13.86
CA VAL A 247 4.13 2.94 -12.99
C VAL A 247 5.14 4.07 -12.87
N TYR A 248 6.43 3.75 -12.69
CA TYR A 248 7.50 4.75 -12.66
C TYR A 248 7.59 5.55 -13.95
N GLY A 249 7.56 4.87 -15.10
CA GLY A 249 7.56 5.51 -16.42
C GLY A 249 6.37 6.45 -16.60
N LEU A 250 5.16 6.02 -16.22
CA LEU A 250 3.96 6.85 -16.25
C LEU A 250 4.07 8.07 -15.34
N CYS A 251 4.58 7.91 -14.11
CA CYS A 251 4.80 9.01 -13.19
C CYS A 251 5.85 10.01 -13.72
N SER A 252 6.91 9.50 -14.36
CA SER A 252 7.96 10.31 -14.97
C SER A 252 7.41 11.15 -16.12
N LEU A 253 6.69 10.52 -17.06
CA LEU A 253 6.02 11.21 -18.16
C LEU A 253 5.09 12.31 -17.65
N TRP A 254 4.24 11.98 -16.66
CA TRP A 254 3.37 12.96 -16.04
C TRP A 254 4.13 14.13 -15.41
N HIS A 255 5.22 13.84 -14.69
CA HIS A 255 6.07 14.85 -14.05
C HIS A 255 6.72 15.80 -15.06
N HIS A 256 7.25 15.26 -16.17
CA HIS A 256 7.85 16.04 -17.25
C HIS A 256 6.81 16.88 -18.02
N CYS A 257 5.64 16.31 -18.33
CA CYS A 257 4.56 17.05 -18.99
C CYS A 257 4.00 18.19 -18.13
N PHE A 258 3.88 18.00 -16.80
CA PHE A 258 3.45 19.06 -15.90
C PHE A 258 4.50 20.17 -15.75
N ALA A 259 5.79 19.81 -15.71
CA ALA A 259 6.88 20.78 -15.66
C ALA A 259 6.89 21.68 -16.91
N SER A 260 6.79 21.08 -18.11
CA SER A 260 6.76 21.83 -19.37
C SER A 260 5.50 22.70 -19.52
N TRP A 261 4.35 22.24 -19.03
CA TRP A 261 3.13 23.05 -18.96
C TRP A 261 3.27 24.26 -18.03
N ARG A 262 3.99 24.10 -16.90
CA ARG A 262 4.18 25.19 -15.93
C ARG A 262 5.16 26.25 -16.44
N GLU A 263 6.21 25.83 -17.14
CA GLU A 263 7.16 26.74 -17.81
C GLU A 263 6.48 27.54 -18.92
N THR A 264 5.62 26.92 -19.73
CA THR A 264 4.87 27.61 -20.79
C THR A 264 3.83 28.60 -20.26
N LEU A 265 3.20 28.34 -19.11
CA LEU A 265 2.34 29.32 -18.43
C LEU A 265 3.13 30.43 -17.72
N GLY A 266 4.30 30.11 -17.15
CA GLY A 266 5.20 31.08 -16.52
C GLY A 266 5.83 32.06 -17.52
N ALA A 267 6.14 31.60 -18.74
CA ALA A 267 6.63 32.45 -19.83
C ALA A 267 5.59 33.44 -20.37
N LYS A 268 4.31 33.30 -20.00
CA LYS A 268 3.22 34.18 -20.45
C LYS A 268 3.06 35.46 -19.61
N TYR A 269 3.82 35.63 -18.53
CA TYR A 269 3.93 36.89 -17.80
C TYR A 269 5.24 37.59 -18.13
N GLN A 270 5.27 38.32 -19.25
CA GLN A 270 6.28 39.37 -19.44
C GLN A 270 5.84 40.62 -18.64
N PRO A 271 6.67 41.18 -17.75
CA PRO A 271 6.50 42.56 -17.33
C PRO A 271 6.58 43.44 -18.58
N CYS A 272 5.61 44.35 -18.73
CA CYS A 272 5.58 45.33 -19.81
C CYS A 272 6.94 46.07 -19.86
N PRO A 273 7.57 46.25 -21.03
CA PRO A 273 8.76 47.07 -21.13
C PRO A 273 8.34 48.51 -20.80
N THR A 274 8.76 49.01 -19.63
CA THR A 274 8.67 50.43 -19.28
C THR A 274 9.69 51.22 -20.11
N GLY A 275 9.53 51.21 -21.43
CA GLY A 275 10.16 52.12 -22.36
C GLY A 275 9.15 53.19 -22.75
N GLU A 276 9.61 54.42 -22.89
CA GLU A 276 8.86 55.61 -23.39
C GLU A 276 8.07 56.46 -22.38
N GLY A 277 8.22 56.25 -21.07
CA GLY A 277 7.64 57.16 -20.06
C GLY A 277 8.59 58.26 -19.53
N LYS A 278 9.89 58.20 -19.84
CA LYS A 278 10.91 59.02 -19.16
C LYS A 278 11.16 60.37 -19.85
N GLU A 279 11.02 60.44 -21.17
CA GLU A 279 11.23 61.68 -21.93
C GLU A 279 10.05 62.67 -21.80
N GLU A 280 8.81 62.16 -21.69
CA GLU A 280 7.63 63.00 -21.49
C GLU A 280 7.58 63.60 -20.07
N CYS A 281 8.04 62.85 -19.06
CA CYS A 281 8.11 63.32 -17.68
C CYS A 281 9.19 64.40 -17.45
N GLU A 282 10.31 64.35 -18.18
CA GLU A 282 11.34 65.39 -18.12
C GLU A 282 10.92 66.68 -18.84
N LYS A 283 10.20 66.58 -19.96
CA LYS A 283 9.64 67.77 -20.65
C LYS A 283 8.60 68.50 -19.81
N LEU A 284 7.74 67.78 -19.08
CA LEU A 284 6.76 68.39 -18.17
C LEU A 284 7.42 69.04 -16.95
N ARG A 285 8.54 68.48 -16.45
CA ARG A 285 9.31 69.06 -15.33
C ARG A 285 10.10 70.31 -15.75
N ALA A 286 10.61 70.37 -16.98
CA ALA A 286 11.28 71.54 -17.52
C ALA A 286 10.30 72.70 -17.82
N GLY A 287 9.07 72.39 -18.28
CA GLY A 287 8.03 73.40 -18.48
C GLY A 287 7.53 74.05 -17.19
N ALA A 288 7.49 73.30 -16.08
CA ALA A 288 7.04 73.80 -14.78
C ALA A 288 8.06 74.73 -14.08
N GLN A 289 9.37 74.58 -14.33
CA GLN A 289 10.38 75.47 -13.74
C GLN A 289 10.46 76.86 -14.40
N LEU A 290 9.95 77.03 -15.62
CA LEU A 290 9.94 78.32 -16.31
C LEU A 290 8.77 79.23 -15.90
N GLN A 291 7.80 78.71 -15.13
CA GLN A 291 6.60 79.46 -14.75
C GLN A 291 6.63 80.02 -13.32
N ASP A 292 7.66 79.70 -12.52
CA ASP A 292 7.76 80.06 -11.09
C ASP A 292 8.91 81.05 -10.79
N GLY A 293 9.35 81.79 -11.82
CA GLY A 293 10.47 82.75 -11.74
C GLY A 293 10.10 84.19 -12.07
N GLY A 294 8.85 84.61 -11.84
CA GLY A 294 8.35 85.93 -12.25
C GLY A 294 7.52 86.65 -11.20
N VAL A 295 8.21 87.58 -10.51
CA VAL A 295 7.73 88.69 -9.64
C VAL A 295 7.32 88.32 -8.21
#